data_AF-A0A415I9E3-F1
#
_entry.id   AF-A0A415I9E3-F1
#
_cell.length_a   1.000
_cell.length_b   1.000
_cell.length_c   1.000
_cell.angle_alpha   90.00
_cell.angle_beta   90.00
_cell.angle_gamma   90.00
#
_symmetry.space_group_name_H-M   'P 1'
#
loop_
_entity.id
_entity.type
_entity.pdbx_description
1 polymer ?
#
loop_
_entity_poly.entity_id
_entity_poly.type
_entity_poly.pdbx_seq_one_letter_code
_entity_poly.pdbx_strand_id
1 'polypeptide(L)'
;MINKKYIISGVSVGIIGLILSHTYRPYIYENHIYDFHIADTIGSIVCVPAATLLFYGFTDKYYIGKLTLIITLTYIFYELLGLLNIHGTFDLYDIIAIIISGICTYFILNWRLK
;
A
#
# COMPACT_ATOMS: atom_id res chain seq x y z
N MET A 1 5.36 -15.99 -16.62
CA MET A 1 5.09 -17.25 -15.87
C MET A 1 4.59 -16.90 -14.47
N ILE A 2 3.51 -17.52 -13.96
CA ILE A 2 2.92 -17.16 -12.65
C ILE A 2 3.87 -17.57 -11.52
N ASN A 3 4.24 -16.62 -10.66
CA ASN A 3 5.06 -16.86 -9.48
C ASN A 3 4.24 -16.77 -8.19
N LYS A 4 3.84 -17.95 -7.71
CA LYS A 4 2.99 -18.12 -6.53
C LYS A 4 3.56 -17.49 -5.25
N LYS A 5 4.90 -17.41 -5.11
CA LYS A 5 5.53 -16.84 -3.91
C LYS A 5 5.16 -15.36 -3.75
N TYR A 6 5.23 -14.58 -4.83
CA TYR A 6 4.89 -13.16 -4.77
C TYR A 6 3.40 -12.93 -4.59
N ILE A 7 2.55 -13.75 -5.19
CA ILE A 7 1.10 -13.70 -4.98
C ILE A 7 0.76 -13.92 -3.52
N ILE A 8 1.28 -14.99 -2.91
CA ILE A 8 1.05 -15.31 -1.50
C ILE A 8 1.56 -14.17 -0.60
N SER A 9 2.75 -13.63 -0.87
CA SER A 9 3.27 -12.50 -0.11
C SER A 9 2.39 -11.26 -0.23
N GLY A 10 1.94 -10.89 -1.44
CA GLY A 10 1.08 -9.74 -1.67
C GLY A 10 -0.28 -9.88 -0.96
N VAL A 11 -0.91 -11.06 -1.07
CA VAL A 11 -2.16 -11.37 -0.35
C VAL A 11 -1.95 -11.32 1.16
N SER A 12 -0.85 -11.88 1.67
CA SER A 12 -0.55 -11.87 3.11
C SER A 12 -0.39 -10.44 3.65
N VAL A 13 0.33 -9.59 2.92
CA VAL A 13 0.49 -8.16 3.26
C VAL A 13 -0.87 -7.46 3.30
N GLY A 14 -1.72 -7.69 2.29
CA GLY A 14 -3.09 -7.15 2.29
C GLY A 14 -3.94 -7.63 3.47
N ILE A 15 -3.88 -8.92 3.82
CA ILE A 15 -4.59 -9.47 4.99
C ILE A 15 -4.11 -8.83 6.30
N ILE A 16 -2.80 -8.63 6.46
CA ILE A 16 -2.24 -7.94 7.63
C ILE A 16 -2.80 -6.51 7.73
N GLY A 17 -2.85 -5.78 6.62
CA GLY A 17 -3.46 -4.45 6.59
C GLY A 17 -4.92 -4.46 7.02
N LEU A 18 -5.71 -5.43 6.54
CA LEU A 18 -7.11 -5.59 6.96
C LEU A 18 -7.24 -5.90 8.46
N ILE A 19 -6.42 -6.81 8.99
CA ILE A 19 -6.43 -7.14 10.41
C ILE A 19 -6.11 -5.89 11.23
N LEU A 20 -5.07 -5.13 10.86
CA LEU A 20 -4.69 -3.90 11.56
C LEU A 20 -5.80 -2.84 11.50
N SER A 21 -6.45 -2.65 10.35
CA SER A 21 -7.59 -1.74 10.22
C SER A 21 -8.79 -2.14 11.08
N HIS A 22 -8.97 -3.42 11.39
CA HIS A 22 -10.06 -3.92 12.24
C HIS A 22 -9.68 -4.11 13.72
N THR A 23 -8.41 -4.01 14.08
CA THR A 23 -7.95 -4.25 15.46
C THR A 23 -7.20 -3.05 16.02
N TYR A 24 -6.14 -2.61 15.35
CA TYR A 24 -5.31 -1.50 15.79
C TYR A 24 -6.05 -0.16 15.68
N ARG A 25 -6.69 0.13 14.54
CA ARG A 25 -7.41 1.40 14.35
C ARG A 25 -8.53 1.61 15.40
N PRO A 26 -9.45 0.66 15.65
CA PRO A 26 -10.44 0.80 16.72
C PRO A 26 -9.80 1.00 18.09
N TYR A 27 -8.75 0.25 18.41
CA TYR A 27 -8.05 0.39 19.68
C TYR A 27 -7.48 1.80 19.89
N ILE A 28 -6.86 2.40 18.87
CA ILE A 28 -6.32 3.76 18.95
C ILE A 28 -7.44 4.78 19.21
N TYR A 29 -8.56 4.67 18.49
CA TYR A 29 -9.68 5.58 18.64
C TYR A 29 -10.39 5.44 20.00
N GLU A 30 -10.64 4.20 20.45
CA GLU A 30 -11.31 3.90 21.73
C GLU A 30 -10.49 4.37 22.93
N ASN A 31 -9.16 4.31 22.83
CA ASN A 31 -8.25 4.72 23.91
C ASN A 31 -7.78 6.18 23.77
N HIS A 32 -8.28 6.93 22.77
CA HIS A 32 -7.89 8.31 22.48
C HIS A 32 -6.37 8.51 22.38
N ILE A 33 -5.68 7.53 21.80
CA ILE A 33 -4.23 7.56 21.63
C ILE A 33 -3.90 8.40 20.40
N TYR A 34 -2.98 9.35 20.53
CA TYR A 34 -2.45 10.08 19.38
C TYR A 34 -1.28 9.30 18.78
N ASP A 35 -1.51 8.63 17.66
CA ASP A 35 -0.52 7.79 16.97
C ASP A 35 0.02 8.40 15.68
N PHE A 36 -0.09 9.73 15.52
CA PHE A 36 0.35 10.47 14.34
C PHE A 36 -0.35 10.03 13.03
N HIS A 37 -1.63 9.63 13.09
CA HIS A 37 -2.46 9.21 11.95
C HIS A 37 -2.00 7.88 11.31
N ILE A 38 -1.24 7.06 12.04
CA ILE A 38 -0.85 5.73 11.55
C ILE A 38 -2.09 4.86 11.38
N ALA A 39 -3.02 4.89 12.34
CA ALA A 39 -4.29 4.17 12.28
C ALA A 39 -5.11 4.51 11.02
N ASP A 40 -5.14 5.78 10.64
CA ASP A 40 -5.88 6.29 9.47
C ASP A 40 -5.24 5.80 8.16
N THR A 41 -3.90 5.75 8.12
CA THR A 41 -3.12 5.49 6.90
C THR A 41 -2.71 4.03 6.69
N ILE A 42 -3.16 3.07 7.53
CA ILE A 42 -2.82 1.64 7.40
C ILE A 42 -3.05 1.13 5.97
N GLY A 43 -4.21 1.46 5.37
CA GLY A 43 -4.55 1.04 4.02
C GLY A 43 -3.53 1.53 2.99
N SER A 44 -3.19 2.82 3.07
CA SER A 44 -2.21 3.53 2.23
C SER A 44 -0.79 2.99 2.38
N ILE A 45 -0.41 2.58 3.59
CA ILE A 45 0.89 1.95 3.85
C ILE A 45 0.97 0.56 3.19
N VAL A 46 -0.10 -0.22 3.27
CA VAL A 46 -0.09 -1.64 2.87
C VAL A 46 -0.41 -1.83 1.39
N CYS A 47 -1.18 -0.93 0.76
CA CYS A 47 -1.68 -1.11 -0.60
C CYS A 47 -0.55 -1.23 -1.65
N VAL A 48 0.49 -0.41 -1.55
CA VAL A 48 1.61 -0.40 -2.51
C VAL A 48 2.41 -1.71 -2.50
N PRO A 49 2.92 -2.22 -1.36
CA PRO A 49 3.63 -3.50 -1.34
C PRO A 49 2.71 -4.67 -1.66
N ALA A 50 1.45 -4.67 -1.19
CA ALA A 50 0.50 -5.73 -1.50
C ALA A 50 0.25 -5.84 -3.02
N ALA A 51 -0.11 -4.74 -3.66
CA ALA A 51 -0.39 -4.69 -5.09
C ALA A 51 0.87 -5.00 -5.91
N THR A 52 2.02 -4.43 -5.54
CA THR A 52 3.29 -4.67 -6.26
C THR A 52 3.64 -6.15 -6.29
N LEU A 53 3.60 -6.81 -5.14
CA LEU A 53 3.89 -8.25 -5.04
C LEU A 53 2.85 -9.08 -5.79
N LEU A 54 1.56 -8.74 -5.65
CA LEU A 54 0.49 -9.46 -6.31
C LEU A 54 0.61 -9.38 -7.84
N PHE A 55 0.70 -8.17 -8.40
CA PHE A 55 0.82 -7.97 -9.85
C PHE A 55 2.12 -8.56 -10.41
N TYR A 56 3.25 -8.39 -9.72
CA TYR A 56 4.51 -8.99 -10.14
C TYR A 56 4.44 -10.53 -10.15
N GLY A 57 3.65 -11.12 -9.25
CA GLY A 57 3.38 -12.55 -9.25
C GLY A 57 2.61 -13.05 -10.49
N PHE A 58 1.80 -12.21 -11.13
CA PHE A 58 1.03 -12.56 -12.33
C PHE A 58 1.75 -12.19 -13.63
N THR A 59 2.63 -11.17 -13.62
CA THR A 59 3.34 -10.72 -14.82
C THR A 59 4.84 -10.54 -14.55
N ASP A 60 5.65 -11.18 -15.40
CA ASP A 60 7.10 -11.04 -15.48
C ASP A 60 7.53 -10.01 -16.54
N LYS A 61 6.59 -9.29 -17.16
CA LYS A 61 6.86 -8.35 -18.26
C LYS A 61 7.57 -7.06 -17.82
N TYR A 62 7.51 -6.72 -16.52
CA TYR A 62 8.03 -5.47 -16.00
C TYR A 62 9.06 -5.71 -14.91
N TYR A 63 10.10 -4.89 -14.87
CA TYR A 63 10.97 -4.78 -13.70
C TYR A 63 10.14 -4.37 -12.48
N ILE A 64 10.35 -5.05 -11.36
CA ILE A 64 9.56 -4.84 -10.13
C ILE A 64 9.60 -3.38 -9.65
N GLY A 65 10.75 -2.70 -9.82
CA GLY A 65 10.88 -1.28 -9.50
C GLY A 65 10.00 -0.39 -10.37
N LYS A 66 9.93 -0.65 -11.68
CA LYS A 66 9.03 0.08 -12.59
C LYS A 66 7.57 -0.16 -12.23
N LEU A 67 7.21 -1.39 -11.90
CA LEU A 67 5.86 -1.74 -11.46
C LEU A 67 5.49 -1.03 -10.15
N THR A 68 6.42 -0.98 -9.19
CA THR A 68 6.22 -0.27 -7.91
C THR A 68 5.92 1.21 -8.14
N LEU A 69 6.66 1.87 -9.05
CA LEU A 69 6.42 3.28 -9.38
C LEU A 69 5.05 3.49 -10.03
N ILE A 70 4.67 2.62 -10.97
CA ILE A 70 3.34 2.69 -11.62
C ILE A 70 2.23 2.52 -10.58
N ILE A 71 2.36 1.56 -9.67
CA ILE A 71 1.38 1.29 -8.62
C ILE A 71 1.29 2.46 -7.64
N THR A 72 2.43 3.00 -7.20
CA THR A 72 2.47 4.19 -6.33
C THR A 72 1.75 5.36 -6.98
N LEU A 73 2.05 5.66 -8.24
CA LEU A 73 1.36 6.72 -8.99
C LEU A 73 -0.14 6.44 -9.12
N THR A 74 -0.53 5.19 -9.39
CA THR A 74 -1.93 4.78 -9.49
C THR A 74 -2.70 5.08 -8.20
N TYR A 75 -2.13 4.75 -7.05
CA TYR A 75 -2.76 5.02 -5.76
C TYR A 75 -2.77 6.51 -5.40
N ILE A 76 -1.74 7.28 -5.76
CA ILE A 76 -1.76 8.75 -5.61
C ILE A 76 -2.91 9.34 -6.45
N PHE A 77 -3.05 8.91 -7.71
CA PHE A 77 -4.15 9.35 -8.56
C PHE A 77 -5.51 8.94 -7.99
N TYR A 78 -5.62 7.72 -7.44
CA TYR A 78 -6.83 7.25 -6.81
C TYR A 78 -7.26 8.15 -5.63
N GLU A 79 -6.33 8.53 -4.74
CA GLU A 79 -6.61 9.48 -3.66
C GLU A 79 -6.97 10.88 -4.17
N LEU A 80 -6.30 11.34 -5.24
CA LEU A 80 -6.63 12.62 -5.88
C LEU A 80 -8.04 12.65 -6.48
N LEU A 81 -8.64 11.50 -6.85
CA LEU A 81 -10.04 11.45 -7.28
C LEU A 81 -11.01 11.78 -6.13
N GLY A 82 -10.57 11.65 -4.88
CA GLY A 82 -11.31 12.14 -3.71
C GLY A 82 -11.54 13.64 -3.71
N LEU A 83 -10.64 14.44 -4.31
CA LEU A 83 -10.84 15.90 -4.48
C LEU A 83 -12.03 16.22 -5.39
N LEU A 84 -12.32 15.33 -6.35
CA LEU A 84 -13.42 15.48 -7.29
C LEU A 84 -14.74 14.90 -6.73
N ASN A 85 -14.77 14.46 -5.46
CA ASN A 85 -15.89 13.76 -4.84
C ASN A 85 -16.36 12.52 -5.63
N ILE A 86 -15.46 11.92 -6.43
CA ILE A 86 -15.79 10.72 -7.22
C ILE A 86 -15.70 9.49 -6.31
N HIS A 87 -14.74 9.47 -5.37
CA HIS A 87 -14.55 8.35 -4.45
C HIS A 87 -13.77 8.77 -3.19
N GLY A 88 -14.29 8.41 -2.00
CA GLY A 88 -13.60 8.65 -0.72
C GLY A 88 -13.51 10.13 -0.31
N THR A 89 -12.97 10.37 0.89
CA THR A 89 -12.58 11.69 1.37
C THR A 89 -11.09 11.87 1.09
N PHE A 90 -10.71 12.95 0.42
CA PHE A 90 -9.30 13.27 0.22
C PHE A 90 -8.58 13.48 1.56
N ASP A 91 -7.57 12.66 1.84
CA ASP A 91 -6.68 12.81 2.99
C ASP A 91 -5.23 12.98 2.54
N LEU A 92 -4.61 14.07 2.99
CA LEU A 92 -3.21 14.38 2.70
C LEU A 92 -2.26 13.38 3.38
N TYR A 93 -2.64 12.81 4.54
CA TYR A 93 -1.85 11.80 5.23
C TYR A 93 -1.79 10.50 4.42
N ASP A 94 -2.86 10.13 3.72
CA ASP A 94 -2.88 8.96 2.84
C ASP A 94 -1.92 9.12 1.65
N ILE A 95 -1.86 10.31 1.05
CA ILE A 95 -0.88 10.61 -0.02
C ILE A 95 0.55 10.48 0.50
N ILE A 96 0.85 11.06 1.68
CA ILE A 96 2.17 10.94 2.30
C ILE A 96 2.51 9.47 2.56
N ALA A 97 1.56 8.70 3.09
CA ALA A 97 1.73 7.28 3.39
C ALA A 97 1.97 6.44 2.12
N ILE A 98 1.24 6.70 1.03
CA ILE A 98 1.45 6.04 -0.27
C ILE A 98 2.86 6.33 -0.80
N ILE A 99 3.33 7.60 -0.72
CA ILE A 99 4.67 7.98 -1.18
C ILE A 99 5.75 7.26 -0.37
N ILE A 100 5.66 7.30 0.96
CA ILE A 100 6.62 6.63 1.85
C ILE A 100 6.61 5.13 1.57
N SER A 101 5.43 4.53 1.48
CA SER A 101 5.26 3.10 1.18
C SER A 101 5.87 2.72 -0.17
N GLY A 102 5.64 3.52 -1.21
CA GLY A 102 6.23 3.32 -2.53
C GLY A 102 7.75 3.39 -2.53
N ILE A 103 8.33 4.38 -1.84
CA ILE A 103 9.78 4.51 -1.68
C ILE A 103 10.36 3.30 -0.96
N CYS A 104 9.81 2.95 0.21
CA CYS A 104 10.26 1.79 0.99
C CYS A 104 10.16 0.49 0.19
N THR A 105 9.02 0.26 -0.47
CA THR A 105 8.77 -0.93 -1.29
C THR A 105 9.76 -1.01 -2.45
N TYR A 106 10.00 0.10 -3.14
CA TYR A 106 10.95 0.17 -4.25
C TYR A 106 12.35 -0.23 -3.79
N PHE A 107 12.85 0.35 -2.70
CA PHE A 107 14.18 0.04 -2.18
C PHE A 107 14.29 -1.42 -1.70
N ILE A 108 13.33 -1.91 -0.93
CA ILE A 108 13.35 -3.29 -0.40
C ILE A 108 13.36 -4.31 -1.55
N LEU A 109 12.48 -4.15 -2.52
CA LEU A 109 12.32 -5.12 -3.61
C LEU A 109 13.46 -5.02 -4.63
N ASN A 110 13.92 -3.82 -4.95
CA ASN A 110 15.01 -3.63 -5.91
C ASN A 110 16.38 -4.01 -5.32
N TRP A 111 16.57 -3.88 -4.00
CA TRP A 111 17.77 -4.37 -3.31
C TRP A 111 17.85 -5.90 -3.30
N ARG A 112 16.71 -6.58 -3.09
CA ARG A 112 16.65 -8.04 -2.94
C ARG A 112 16.66 -8.81 -4.27
N LEU A 113 16.33 -8.15 -5.38
CA LEU A 113 16.15 -8.77 -6.70
C LEU A 113 17.21 -8.39 -7.74
N LYS A 114 18.33 -7.80 -7.28
CA LYS A 114 19.60 -7.82 -8.01
C LYS A 114 20.28 -9.18 -7.86
#